data_AF-A0A2V8XB30-F1
#
_entry.id   AF-A0A2V8XB30-F1
#
_cell.length_a   1.000
_cell.length_b   1.000
_cell.length_c   1.000
_cell.angle_alpha   90.00
_cell.angle_beta   90.00
_cell.angle_gamma   90.00
#
_symmetry.space_group_name_H-M   'P 1'
#
loop_
_entity.id
_entity.type
_entity.pdbx_description
1 polymer ?
#
loop_
_entity_poly.entity_id
_entity_poly.type
_entity_poly.pdbx_seq_one_letter_code
_entity_poly.pdbx_strand_id
1 'polypeptide(L)' 'TQDGRALRRYRRRWIVERTIGWLGNYRRLVVRYDRSLQIYRAFFHIACFMIVLRRVVQ' A
#
# COMPACT_ATOMS: atom_id res chain seq x y z
N THR A 1 -1.87 20.81 -9.55
CA THR A 1 -1.56 21.74 -8.45
C THR A 1 -0.32 22.52 -8.84
N GLN A 2 -0.55 23.70 -9.42
CA GLN A 2 0.42 24.58 -10.10
C GLN A 2 1.10 25.54 -9.11
N ASP A 3 1.73 25.02 -8.06
CA ASP A 3 2.21 25.85 -6.95
C ASP A 3 3.70 26.24 -7.02
N GLY A 4 4.48 25.79 -8.02
CA GLY A 4 5.89 26.21 -8.23
C GLY A 4 6.89 25.91 -7.09
N ARG A 5 6.43 25.42 -5.93
CA ARG A 5 7.24 25.14 -4.74
C ARG A 5 8.17 23.95 -4.99
N ALA A 6 9.44 24.07 -4.59
CA ALA A 6 10.40 22.97 -4.63
C ALA A 6 9.81 21.72 -3.97
N LEU A 7 9.73 20.64 -4.73
CA LEU A 7 9.00 19.39 -4.45
C LEU A 7 9.65 18.53 -3.34
N ARG A 8 10.09 19.13 -2.23
CA ARG A 8 10.69 18.44 -1.08
C ARG A 8 9.75 17.38 -0.49
N ARG A 9 8.43 17.60 -0.58
CA ARG A 9 7.37 16.67 -0.15
C ARG A 9 7.17 15.49 -1.11
N TYR A 10 7.55 15.63 -2.37
CA TYR A 10 7.24 14.69 -3.45
C TYR A 10 8.09 13.42 -3.36
N ARG A 11 9.36 13.54 -2.94
CA ARG A 11 10.24 12.38 -2.67
C ARG A 11 9.68 11.48 -1.55
N ARG A 12 9.05 12.06 -0.52
CA ARG A 12 8.40 11.31 0.56
C ARG A 12 7.05 10.73 0.11
N ARG A 13 6.31 11.45 -0.72
CA ARG A 13 5.02 11.01 -1.27
C ARG A 13 5.15 9.76 -2.15
N TRP A 14 6.20 9.69 -2.96
CA TRP A 14 6.50 8.52 -3.80
C TRP A 14 6.58 7.22 -3.00
N ILE A 15 7.13 7.25 -1.78
CA ILE A 15 7.26 6.05 -0.94
C ILE A 15 5.86 5.51 -0.58
N VAL A 16 4.94 6.40 -0.24
CA VAL A 16 3.55 6.06 0.12
C VAL A 16 2.75 5.62 -1.11
N GLU A 17 2.89 6.32 -2.23
CA GLU A 17 2.19 5.95 -3.47
C GLU A 17 2.66 4.58 -3.98
N ARG A 18 3.97 4.30 -3.87
CA ARG A 18 4.53 2.98 -4.22
C ARG A 18 4.00 1.88 -3.30
N THR A 19 3.90 2.10 -1.99
CA THR A 19 3.35 1.09 -1.08
C THR A 19 1.86 0.85 -1.33
N ILE A 20 1.09 1.89 -1.64
CA ILE A 20 -0.30 1.77 -2.07
C ILE A 20 -0.40 0.99 -3.40
N GLY A 21 0.51 1.24 -4.36
CA GLY A 21 0.59 0.48 -5.60
C GLY A 21 0.85 -1.02 -5.37
N TRP A 22 1.73 -1.37 -4.43
CA TRP A 22 1.94 -2.78 -4.05
C TRP A 22 0.70 -3.41 -3.42
N LEU A 23 0.02 -2.70 -2.52
CA LEU A 23 -1.23 -3.17 -1.91
C LEU A 23 -2.36 -3.31 -2.94
N GLY A 24 -2.38 -2.45 -3.96
CA GLY A 24 -3.33 -2.49 -5.07
C GLY A 24 -3.22 -3.74 -5.95
N ASN A 25 -2.10 -4.48 -5.90
CA ASN A 25 -1.99 -5.77 -6.60
C ASN A 25 -2.77 -6.89 -5.90
N TYR A 26 -3.13 -6.72 -4.62
CA TYR A 26 -3.93 -7.68 -3.88
C TYR A 26 -5.42 -7.36 -4.07
N ARG A 27 -6.07 -8.03 -5.03
CA ARG A 27 -7.49 -7.79 -5.43
C ARG A 27 -8.47 -7.67 -4.25
N ARG A 28 -8.25 -8.44 -3.17
CA ARG A 28 -9.10 -8.44 -1.97
C ARG A 28 -8.98 -7.16 -1.12
N LEU A 29 -7.91 -6.37 -1.30
CA LEU A 29 -7.69 -5.10 -0.64
C LEU A 29 -8.10 -3.88 -1.49
N VAL A 30 -8.18 -4.03 -2.82
CA VAL A 30 -8.55 -2.97 -3.77
C VAL A 30 -10.00 -2.52 -3.54
N VAL A 31 -10.91 -3.47 -3.45
CA VAL A 31 -12.32 -3.21 -3.18
C VAL A 31 -12.70 -3.92 -1.89
N ARG A 32 -13.28 -3.16 -0.97
CA ARG A 32 -13.76 -3.70 0.31
C ARG A 32 -15.06 -4.47 0.09
N TYR A 33 -14.93 -5.77 -0.16
CA TYR A 33 -16.07 -6.69 -0.21
C TYR A 33 -16.48 -7.21 1.17
N ASP A 34 -15.54 -7.27 2.12
CA ASP A 34 -15.78 -7.80 3.46
C ASP A 34 -16.54 -6.80 4.35
N ARG A 35 -17.69 -7.22 4.87
CA ARG A 35 -18.51 -6.44 5.83
C ARG A 35 -17.76 -6.25 7.16
N SER A 36 -17.03 -7.28 7.60
CA SER A 36 -16.25 -7.24 8.83
C SER A 36 -14.92 -6.52 8.64
N LEU A 37 -14.68 -5.49 9.47
CA LEU A 37 -13.40 -4.77 9.49
C LEU A 37 -12.25 -5.66 9.95
N GLN A 38 -12.52 -6.66 10.81
CA GLN A 38 -11.50 -7.56 11.32
C GLN A 38 -10.89 -8.42 10.21
N ILE A 39 -11.75 -8.95 9.33
CA ILE A 39 -11.33 -9.77 8.18
C ILE A 39 -10.48 -8.92 7.23
N TYR A 40 -10.94 -7.71 6.90
CA TYR A 40 -10.16 -6.77 6.08
C TYR A 40 -8.78 -6.46 6.68
N ARG A 41 -8.72 -6.19 8.00
CA ARG A 41 -7.47 -5.95 8.72
C ARG A 41 -6.52 -7.14 8.67
N ALA A 42 -7.02 -8.36 8.85
CA ALA A 42 -6.20 -9.57 8.75
C ALA A 42 -5.57 -9.71 7.35
N PHE A 43 -6.36 -9.52 6.29
CA PHE A 43 -5.84 -9.54 4.91
C PHE A 43 -4.83 -8.43 4.63
N PHE A 44 -5.02 -7.24 5.23
CA PHE A 44 -4.07 -6.16 5.11
C PHE A 44 -2.71 -6.54 5.74
N HIS A 45 -2.71 -7.12 6.93
CA HIS A 45 -1.47 -7.59 7.57
C HIS A 45 -0.80 -8.72 6.78
N ILE A 46 -1.57 -9.66 6.23
CA ILE A 46 -1.05 -10.73 5.38
C ILE A 46 -0.37 -10.15 4.12
N ALA A 47 -0.97 -9.16 3.46
CA ALA A 47 -0.36 -8.53 2.30
C ALA A 47 0.96 -7.83 2.64
N CYS A 48 1.01 -7.12 3.77
CA CYS A 48 2.26 -6.54 4.28
C CYS A 48 3.33 -7.62 4.55
N PHE A 49 2.95 -8.73 5.18
CA PHE A 49 3.84 -9.86 5.43
C PHE A 49 4.40 -10.45 4.13
N MET A 50 3.56 -10.68 3.12
CA MET A 50 4.00 -11.20 1.82
C MET A 50 4.98 -10.26 1.10
N ILE A 51 4.76 -8.94 1.18
CA ILE A 51 5.68 -7.94 0.60
C ILE A 51 7.05 -8.03 1.27
N VAL A 52 7.09 -8.11 2.60
CA VAL A 52 8.35 -8.25 3.35
C VAL A 52 9.02 -9.59 3.05
N LEU A 53 8.26 -10.68 3.07
CA LEU A 53 8.77 -12.03 2.82
C LEU A 53 9.42 -12.14 1.44
N ARG A 54 8.76 -11.61 0.39
CA ARG A 54 9.32 -11.58 -0.97
C ARG A 54 10.66 -10.84 -1.01
N ARG A 55 10.85 -9.83 -0.17
CA ARG A 55 12.08 -9.03 -0.12
C ARG A 55 13.21 -9.67 0.67
N VAL A 56 12.88 -10.57 1.60
CA VAL A 56 13.87 -11.28 2.43
C VAL A 56 14.33 -12.57 1.75
N VAL A 57 13.43 -13.24 1.02
CA VAL A 57 13.70 -14.52 0.37
C VAL A 57 14.34 -14.36 -1.02
N GLN A 58 14.12 -13.23 -1.70
CA GLN A 58 14.85 -12.86 -2.92
C GLN A 58 16.13 -12.11 -2.58
#